data_AF-A0A920BBP6-F1
#
_entry.id   AF-A0A920BBP6-F1
#
_cell.length_a   1.000
_cell.length_b   1.000
_cell.length_c   1.000
_cell.angle_alpha   90.00
_cell.angle_beta   90.00
_cell.angle_gamma   90.00
#
_symmetry.space_group_name_H-M   'P 1'
#
loop_
_entity.id
_entity.type
_entity.pdbx_description
1 polymer ?
#
loop_
_entity_poly.entity_id
_entity_poly.type
_entity_poly.pdbx_seq_one_letter_code
_entity_poly.pdbx_strand_id
1 'polypeptide(L)'
;MNPFPNATISGTAIVLAPGHFNPDRAKTAFGLVRGSERFQVLAVIDSKTAGQDAGDIVDSKKRDIPVFGSVNQALEKLELRPQYSVIGITTPGGILPDYLLLEIEQALEAGLDIVNGLHQPLSEIHSLSGKAAEQVQPFTTSANPGRFLN
;
A
#
# COMPACT_ATOMS: atom_id res chain seq x y z
N MET A 1 26.11 22.30 2.89
CA MET A 1 25.92 20.86 2.68
C MET A 1 24.79 20.41 3.60
N ASN A 2 23.62 20.11 3.04
CA ASN A 2 22.55 19.42 3.76
C ASN A 2 22.54 17.98 3.24
N PRO A 3 22.85 16.95 4.05
CA PRO A 3 23.00 15.59 3.55
C PRO A 3 21.68 14.84 3.33
N PHE A 4 20.52 15.46 3.57
CA PHE A 4 19.22 14.83 3.32
C PHE A 4 18.28 15.86 2.69
N PRO A 5 17.89 15.72 1.40
CA PRO A 5 16.83 16.52 0.84
C PRO A 5 15.55 16.20 1.61
N ASN A 6 14.76 17.22 1.96
CA ASN A 6 13.39 17.07 2.46
C ASN A 6 12.70 15.94 1.67
N ALA A 7 12.45 14.81 2.32
CA ALA A 7 11.64 13.76 1.72
C ALA A 7 10.20 14.28 1.70
N THR A 8 9.87 15.01 0.63
CA THR A 8 8.51 15.45 0.34
C THR A 8 7.66 14.18 0.26
N ILE A 9 6.68 14.05 1.14
CA ILE A 9 5.69 12.97 1.06
C ILE A 9 5.08 13.05 -0.35
N SER A 10 5.30 12.02 -1.18
CA SER A 10 4.95 12.05 -2.59
C SER A 10 3.50 11.65 -2.88
N GLY A 11 2.75 11.15 -1.89
CA GLY A 11 1.33 10.86 -2.05
C GLY A 11 0.65 10.16 -0.86
N THR A 12 -0.66 9.98 -0.97
CA THR A 12 -1.50 9.25 0.00
C THR A 12 -1.60 7.78 -0.37
N ALA A 13 -1.52 6.89 0.61
CA ALA A 13 -1.51 5.46 0.38
C ALA A 13 -2.37 4.69 1.39
N ILE A 14 -2.93 3.56 0.95
CA ILE A 14 -3.41 2.49 1.83
C ILE A 14 -2.40 1.34 1.83
N VAL A 15 -2.37 0.57 2.91
CA VAL A 15 -1.43 -0.55 3.05
C VAL A 15 -2.20 -1.87 3.09
N LEU A 16 -1.92 -2.77 2.16
CA LEU A 16 -2.52 -4.10 2.09
C LEU A 16 -1.79 -5.07 3.03
N ALA A 17 -2.47 -5.50 4.08
CA ALA A 17 -2.01 -6.58 4.95
C ALA A 17 -3.13 -7.59 5.32
N PRO A 18 -3.94 -8.06 4.35
CA PRO A 18 -5.11 -8.88 4.60
C PRO A 18 -4.78 -10.18 5.36
N GLY A 19 -5.38 -10.35 6.53
CA GLY A 19 -5.25 -11.52 7.40
C GLY A 19 -3.89 -11.66 8.11
N HIS A 20 -2.96 -10.73 7.87
CA HIS A 20 -1.55 -10.88 8.20
C HIS A 20 -0.88 -9.59 8.70
N PHE A 21 -1.65 -8.60 9.16
CA PHE A 21 -1.11 -7.41 9.82
C PHE A 21 -0.53 -7.72 11.20
N ASN A 22 0.64 -8.34 11.21
CA ASN A 22 1.39 -8.77 12.40
C ASN A 22 2.91 -8.56 12.17
N PRO A 23 3.71 -8.47 13.24
CA PRO A 23 5.14 -8.14 13.14
C PRO A 23 5.96 -9.17 12.34
N ASP A 24 5.52 -10.43 12.26
CA ASP A 24 6.22 -11.49 11.55
C ASP A 24 6.08 -11.37 10.04
N ARG A 25 4.88 -11.05 9.55
CA ARG A 25 4.54 -11.07 8.11
C ARG A 25 4.37 -9.69 7.49
N ALA A 26 4.14 -8.65 8.28
CA ALA A 26 3.84 -7.30 7.79
C ALA A 26 4.89 -6.26 8.20
N LYS A 27 6.19 -6.62 8.17
CA LYS A 27 7.29 -5.71 8.54
C LYS A 27 7.28 -4.41 7.75
N THR A 28 6.95 -4.49 6.45
CA THR A 28 6.79 -3.30 5.59
C THR A 28 5.62 -2.45 6.06
N ALA A 29 4.45 -3.04 6.32
CA ALA A 29 3.31 -2.30 6.84
C ALA A 29 3.61 -1.62 8.18
N PHE A 30 4.26 -2.34 9.10
CA PHE A 30 4.69 -1.82 10.40
C PHE A 30 5.71 -0.69 10.27
N GLY A 31 6.61 -0.77 9.29
CA GLY A 31 7.52 0.32 8.95
C GLY A 31 6.78 1.58 8.51
N LEU A 32 5.84 1.42 7.56
CA LEU A 32 5.06 2.54 7.02
C LEU A 32 4.18 3.21 8.07
N VAL A 33 3.54 2.42 8.94
CA VAL A 33 2.71 2.94 10.04
C VAL A 33 3.56 3.67 11.09
N ARG A 34 4.78 3.21 11.38
CA ARG A 34 5.67 3.87 12.36
C ARG A 34 6.15 5.24 11.89
N GLY A 35 6.35 5.39 10.59
CA GLY A 35 6.81 6.63 9.98
C GLY A 35 7.31 6.36 8.57
N SER A 36 6.54 6.81 7.59
CA SER A 36 6.93 6.80 6.19
C SER A 36 7.29 8.22 5.77
N GLU A 37 8.51 8.39 5.25
CA GLU A 37 8.94 9.66 4.64
C GLU A 37 8.45 9.80 3.18
N ARG A 38 7.85 8.74 2.61
CA ARG A 38 7.46 8.68 1.19
C ARG A 38 5.95 8.77 0.95
N PHE A 39 5.15 8.25 1.87
CA PHE A 39 3.69 8.16 1.73
C PHE A 39 2.99 8.55 3.03
N GLN A 40 1.89 9.30 2.90
CA GLN A 40 0.95 9.46 4.00
C GLN A 40 0.03 8.23 4.04
N VAL A 41 0.21 7.39 5.05
CA VAL A 41 -0.65 6.21 5.25
C VAL A 41 -2.01 6.67 5.76
N LEU A 42 -3.05 6.46 4.96
CA LEU A 42 -4.43 6.81 5.32
C LEU A 42 -5.14 5.67 6.04
N ALA A 43 -4.82 4.42 5.68
CA ALA A 43 -5.42 3.25 6.30
C ALA A 43 -4.60 1.98 6.07
N VAL A 44 -4.89 0.96 6.88
CA VAL A 44 -4.40 -0.41 6.68
C VAL A 44 -5.59 -1.32 6.34
N ILE A 45 -5.41 -2.20 5.35
CA ILE A 45 -6.39 -3.19 4.96
C ILE A 45 -6.03 -4.52 5.63
N ASP A 46 -6.79 -4.88 6.65
CA ASP A 46 -6.71 -6.16 7.32
C ASP A 46 -8.07 -6.57 7.90
N SER A 47 -8.61 -7.68 7.40
CA SER A 47 -9.89 -8.23 7.86
C SER A 47 -9.87 -8.72 9.31
N LYS A 48 -8.70 -9.13 9.85
CA LYS A 48 -8.61 -9.63 11.22
C LYS A 48 -8.61 -8.54 12.27
N THR A 49 -8.03 -7.38 11.95
CA THR A 49 -7.89 -6.26 12.88
C THR A 49 -8.76 -5.06 12.51
N ALA A 50 -9.71 -5.23 11.57
CA ALA A 50 -10.66 -4.20 11.16
C ALA A 50 -11.37 -3.52 12.34
N GLY A 51 -11.50 -2.20 12.27
CA GLY A 51 -12.09 -1.36 13.31
C GLY A 51 -11.13 -0.90 14.40
N GLN A 52 -9.88 -1.35 14.39
CA GLN A 52 -8.82 -0.88 15.29
C GLN A 52 -7.98 0.23 14.63
N ASP A 53 -7.12 0.87 15.43
CA ASP A 53 -6.07 1.76 14.94
C ASP A 53 -4.79 0.97 14.65
N ALA A 54 -4.18 1.23 13.51
CA ALA A 54 -2.95 0.53 13.10
C ALA A 54 -1.78 0.84 14.05
N GLY A 55 -1.71 2.04 14.60
CA GLY A 55 -0.68 2.41 15.56
C GLY A 55 -0.79 1.66 16.89
N ASP A 56 -2.01 1.41 17.35
CA ASP A 56 -2.26 0.59 18.54
C ASP A 56 -1.75 -0.85 18.37
N ILE A 57 -1.91 -1.43 17.18
CA ILE A 57 -1.44 -2.78 16.84
C ILE A 57 0.09 -2.83 16.70
N VAL A 58 0.69 -1.78 16.15
CA VAL A 58 2.11 -1.77 15.80
C VAL A 58 3.02 -1.54 17.00
N ASP A 59 2.70 -0.56 17.84
CA ASP A 59 3.50 -0.24 19.04
C ASP A 59 2.67 0.38 20.19
N SER A 60 1.35 0.13 20.19
CA SER A 60 0.42 0.64 21.21
C SER A 60 0.40 2.16 21.31
N LYS A 61 0.64 2.85 20.19
CA LYS A 61 0.52 4.30 20.07
C LYS A 61 -0.49 4.65 19.00
N LYS A 62 -1.58 5.27 19.41
CA LYS A 62 -2.60 5.78 18.51
C LYS A 62 -1.98 6.73 17.46
N ARG A 63 -2.24 6.45 16.18
CA ARG A 63 -1.79 7.27 15.04
C ARG A 63 -2.93 7.80 14.17
N ASP A 64 -4.16 7.50 14.54
CA ASP A 64 -5.37 7.83 13.77
C ASP A 64 -5.31 7.25 12.34
N ILE A 65 -4.76 6.04 12.23
CA ILE A 65 -4.69 5.26 10.99
C ILE A 65 -5.69 4.10 11.15
N PRO A 66 -6.93 4.24 10.64
CA PRO A 66 -7.93 3.19 10.78
C PRO A 66 -7.54 1.93 10.02
N VAL A 67 -7.90 0.78 10.59
CA VAL A 67 -7.84 -0.52 9.91
C VAL A 67 -9.22 -0.85 9.34
N PHE A 68 -9.27 -1.14 8.05
CA PHE A 68 -10.48 -1.58 7.35
C PHE A 68 -10.38 -3.05 6.92
N GLY A 69 -11.52 -3.71 6.79
CA GLY A 69 -11.56 -5.12 6.42
C GLY A 69 -11.31 -5.39 4.94
N SER A 70 -11.49 -4.39 4.07
CA SER A 70 -11.28 -4.46 2.63
C SER A 70 -10.95 -3.09 2.03
N VAL A 71 -10.33 -3.08 0.85
CA VAL A 71 -10.05 -1.86 0.07
C VAL A 71 -11.33 -1.06 -0.19
N ASN A 72 -12.41 -1.72 -0.62
CA ASN A 72 -13.69 -1.04 -0.87
C ASN A 72 -14.21 -0.32 0.38
N GLN A 73 -14.20 -0.98 1.53
CA GLN A 73 -14.63 -0.36 2.78
C GLN A 73 -13.76 0.85 3.15
N ALA A 74 -12.46 0.78 2.88
CA ALA A 74 -11.57 1.92 3.12
C ALA A 74 -11.93 3.08 2.20
N LEU A 75 -12.13 2.84 0.91
CA LEU A 75 -12.47 3.88 -0.07
C LEU A 75 -13.81 4.56 0.21
N GLU A 76 -14.78 3.83 0.75
CA GLU A 76 -16.08 4.39 1.15
C GLU A 76 -16.01 5.27 2.40
N LYS A 77 -15.11 4.95 3.33
CA LYS A 77 -15.04 5.60 4.66
C LYS A 77 -13.95 6.66 4.79
N LEU A 78 -12.91 6.59 3.95
CA LEU A 78 -11.82 7.55 3.97
C LEU A 78 -12.30 8.90 3.43
N GLU A 79 -11.99 9.97 4.16
CA GLU A 79 -12.27 11.36 3.72
C GLU A 79 -11.37 11.77 2.55
N LEU A 80 -10.16 11.22 2.50
CA LEU A 80 -9.18 11.46 1.45
C LEU A 80 -9.04 10.22 0.59
N ARG A 81 -9.15 10.40 -0.73
CA ARG A 81 -8.91 9.31 -1.67
C ARG A 81 -7.41 8.96 -1.71
N PRO A 82 -7.01 7.71 -1.43
CA PRO A 82 -5.64 7.27 -1.62
C PRO A 82 -5.28 7.25 -3.10
N GLN A 83 -4.01 7.54 -3.40
CA GLN A 83 -3.45 7.43 -4.74
C GLN A 83 -2.75 6.08 -4.93
N TYR A 84 -2.16 5.56 -3.87
CA TYR A 84 -1.36 4.34 -3.90
C TYR A 84 -1.94 3.24 -3.02
N SER A 85 -1.72 1.99 -3.41
CA SER A 85 -1.96 0.80 -2.60
C SER A 85 -0.65 0.04 -2.41
N VAL A 86 -0.15 -0.02 -1.18
CA VAL A 86 1.16 -0.59 -0.87
C VAL A 86 0.99 -2.01 -0.34
N ILE A 87 1.66 -2.99 -0.97
CA ILE A 87 1.70 -4.37 -0.48
C ILE A 87 2.58 -4.41 0.77
N GLY A 88 1.95 -4.56 1.93
CA GLY A 88 2.58 -4.50 3.24
C GLY A 88 3.03 -5.84 3.81
N ILE A 89 2.68 -6.96 3.16
CA ILE A 89 2.99 -8.32 3.60
C ILE A 89 4.03 -9.01 2.73
N THR A 90 4.86 -9.84 3.37
CA THR A 90 5.80 -10.72 2.68
C THR A 90 5.20 -12.12 2.59
N THR A 91 5.08 -12.64 1.36
CA THR A 91 4.65 -14.02 1.13
C THR A 91 5.87 -14.91 0.89
N PRO A 92 5.89 -16.14 1.46
CA PRO A 92 6.98 -17.07 1.20
C PRO A 92 6.96 -17.50 -0.27
N GLY A 93 8.12 -17.41 -0.94
CA GLY A 93 8.30 -17.86 -2.32
C GLY A 93 7.80 -16.90 -3.41
N GLY A 94 7.43 -15.66 -3.07
CA GLY A 94 7.00 -14.65 -4.06
C GLY A 94 5.63 -14.90 -4.70
N ILE A 95 4.90 -15.91 -4.24
CA ILE A 95 3.55 -16.22 -4.70
C ILE A 95 2.58 -15.29 -3.98
N LEU A 96 1.75 -14.56 -4.73
CA LEU A 96 0.66 -13.77 -4.15
C LEU A 96 -0.54 -14.70 -3.94
N PRO A 97 -0.99 -14.88 -2.69
CA PRO A 97 -2.17 -15.69 -2.40
C PRO A 97 -3.45 -14.99 -2.84
N ASP A 98 -4.50 -15.76 -3.09
CA ASP A 98 -5.78 -15.27 -3.62
C ASP A 98 -6.38 -14.12 -2.81
N TYR A 99 -6.26 -14.17 -1.47
CA TYR A 99 -6.77 -13.12 -0.60
C TYR A 99 -6.05 -11.78 -0.80
N LEU A 100 -4.78 -11.79 -1.21
CA LEU A 100 -4.01 -10.58 -1.48
C LEU A 100 -4.28 -10.09 -2.91
N LEU A 101 -4.39 -11.03 -3.86
CA LEU A 101 -4.77 -10.72 -5.24
C LEU A 101 -6.13 -10.02 -5.30
N LEU A 102 -7.12 -10.50 -4.53
CA LEU A 102 -8.44 -9.88 -4.44
C LEU A 102 -8.38 -8.40 -4.01
N GLU A 103 -7.54 -8.06 -3.03
CA GLU A 103 -7.39 -6.67 -2.57
C GLU A 103 -6.60 -5.82 -3.58
N ILE A 104 -5.62 -6.42 -4.28
CA ILE A 104 -4.90 -5.75 -5.37
C ILE A 104 -5.85 -5.44 -6.54
N GLU A 105 -6.69 -6.40 -6.93
CA GLU A 105 -7.70 -6.21 -7.97
C GLU A 105 -8.67 -5.09 -7.62
N GLN A 106 -9.20 -5.08 -6.39
CA GLN A 106 -10.07 -3.98 -5.92
C GLN A 106 -9.37 -2.62 -5.94
N ALA A 107 -8.09 -2.56 -5.57
CA ALA A 107 -7.32 -1.32 -5.64
C ALA A 107 -7.13 -0.83 -7.09
N LEU A 108 -6.83 -1.75 -8.02
CA LEU A 108 -6.71 -1.43 -9.45
C LEU A 108 -8.05 -0.99 -10.04
N GLU A 109 -9.16 -1.65 -9.71
CA GLU A 109 -10.50 -1.27 -10.17
C GLU A 109 -10.90 0.13 -9.65
N ALA A 110 -10.43 0.49 -8.47
CA ALA A 110 -10.60 1.82 -7.90
C ALA A 110 -9.60 2.87 -8.46
N GLY A 111 -8.70 2.47 -9.36
CA GLY A 111 -7.73 3.35 -10.01
C GLY A 111 -6.57 3.77 -9.09
N LEU A 112 -6.18 2.93 -8.13
CA LEU A 112 -5.00 3.15 -7.29
C LEU A 112 -3.77 2.51 -7.94
N ASP A 113 -2.63 3.18 -7.82
CA ASP A 113 -1.34 2.66 -8.23
C ASP A 113 -0.81 1.64 -7.22
N ILE A 114 -0.43 0.45 -7.68
CA ILE A 114 0.06 -0.61 -6.79
C ILE A 114 1.57 -0.49 -6.56
N VAL A 115 1.96 -0.34 -5.30
CA VAL A 115 3.34 -0.26 -4.85
C VAL A 115 3.73 -1.56 -4.16
N ASN A 116 4.65 -2.31 -4.77
CA ASN A 116 5.18 -3.50 -4.13
C ASN A 116 6.29 -3.13 -3.13
N GLY A 117 6.07 -3.43 -1.85
CA GLY A 117 7.09 -3.25 -0.81
C GLY A 117 8.30 -4.19 -0.93
N LEU A 118 8.27 -5.16 -1.86
CA LEU A 118 9.27 -6.23 -1.99
C LEU A 118 10.48 -5.92 -2.89
N HIS A 119 10.67 -4.68 -3.36
CA HIS A 119 11.72 -4.31 -4.34
C HIS A 119 11.70 -5.10 -5.67
N GLN A 120 10.76 -6.04 -5.86
CA GLN A 120 10.56 -6.79 -7.09
C GLN A 120 9.45 -6.15 -7.94
N PRO A 121 9.69 -5.94 -9.25
CA PRO A 121 8.67 -5.49 -10.17
C PRO A 121 7.46 -6.42 -10.14
N LEU A 122 6.25 -5.86 -9.99
CA LEU A 122 4.98 -6.60 -10.07
C LEU A 122 4.81 -7.32 -11.42
N SER A 123 5.50 -6.87 -12.47
CA SER A 123 5.53 -7.49 -13.80
C SER A 123 6.12 -8.90 -13.84
N GLU A 124 6.85 -9.32 -12.80
CA GLU A 124 7.38 -10.70 -12.70
C GLU A 124 6.42 -11.66 -11.98
N ILE A 125 5.35 -11.13 -11.37
CA ILE A 125 4.33 -11.92 -10.69
C ILE A 125 3.31 -12.38 -11.75
N HIS A 126 3.55 -13.56 -12.31
CA HIS A 126 2.81 -14.22 -13.40
C HIS A 126 1.29 -14.42 -13.17
N SER A 127 0.71 -13.98 -12.05
CA SER A 127 -0.69 -14.22 -11.68
C SER A 127 -1.65 -13.07 -11.98
N LEU A 128 -1.17 -11.90 -12.40
CA LEU A 128 -2.04 -10.76 -12.74
C LEU A 128 -2.44 -10.82 -14.22
N SER A 129 -3.33 -11.75 -14.57
CA SER A 129 -3.82 -11.88 -15.94
C SER A 129 -4.79 -10.73 -16.31
N GLY A 130 -4.35 -9.91 -17.26
CA GLY A 130 -5.23 -9.25 -18.24
C GLY A 130 -5.51 -7.76 -18.08
N LYS A 131 -5.43 -7.19 -16.87
CA LYS A 131 -5.75 -5.75 -16.65
C LYS A 131 -4.68 -4.94 -15.94
N ALA A 132 -3.81 -5.57 -15.15
CA ALA A 132 -2.82 -4.86 -14.32
C ALA A 132 -1.51 -4.51 -15.05
N ALA A 133 -1.20 -5.16 -16.18
CA ALA A 133 0.11 -5.07 -16.82
C ALA A 133 0.46 -3.67 -17.36
N GLU A 134 -0.53 -2.79 -17.57
CA GLU A 134 -0.30 -1.44 -18.11
C GLU A 134 -0.17 -0.35 -17.04
N GLN A 135 -0.54 -0.64 -15.78
CA GLN A 135 -0.50 0.31 -14.65
C GLN A 135 0.61 0.00 -13.64
N VAL A 136 1.30 -1.14 -13.80
CA VAL A 136 2.45 -1.51 -12.96
C VAL A 136 3.67 -0.74 -13.44
N GLN A 137 3.88 0.46 -12.91
CA GLN A 137 5.13 1.18 -13.07
C GLN A 137 6.22 0.46 -12.25
N PRO A 138 7.28 -0.08 -12.88
CA PRO A 138 8.46 -0.47 -12.13
C PRO A 138 8.99 0.78 -11.44
N PHE A 139 9.38 0.68 -10.16
CA PHE A 139 9.99 1.79 -9.41
C PHE A 139 11.24 2.31 -10.13
N THR A 140 11.03 3.26 -11.04
CA THR A 140 12.05 4.09 -11.62
C THR A 140 12.00 5.39 -10.84
N THR A 141 13.03 5.61 -10.04
CA THR A 141 13.42 6.96 -9.63
C THR A 141 13.65 7.77 -10.90
N SER A 142 12.67 8.57 -11.36
CA SER A 142 12.90 9.85 -12.03
C SER A 142 11.58 10.53 -12.42
N ALA A 143 11.43 11.76 -11.92
CA ALA A 143 10.79 12.92 -12.55
C ALA A 143 9.46 12.75 -13.31
N ASN A 144 8.43 13.43 -12.78
CA ASN A 144 7.39 14.07 -13.58
C ASN A 144 8.04 14.93 -14.69
N PRO A 145 7.65 14.71 -15.96
CA PRO A 145 7.07 15.84 -16.68
C PRO A 145 5.92 15.40 -17.60
N GLY A 146 4.76 16.04 -17.48
CA GLY A 146 3.80 16.11 -18.57
C GLY A 146 2.44 15.51 -18.27
N ARG A 147 1.66 16.25 -17.48
CA ARG A 147 0.19 16.23 -17.57
C ARG A 147 -0.16 16.59 -19.01
N PHE A 148 -0.61 15.61 -19.79
CA PHE A 148 -1.06 15.80 -21.17
C PHE A 148 -2.16 16.88 -21.21
N LEU A 149 -1.90 17.90 -22.04
CA LEU A 149 -2.88 18.88 -22.48
C LEU A 149 -3.59 18.35 -23.74
N ASN A 150 -4.86 18.75 -23.83
CA ASN A 150 -5.83 18.66 -24.95
C ASN A 150 -6.53 17.33 -25.17
#